data_AF-A0A936T1M0-F1
#
_entry.id   AF-A0A936T1M0-F1
#
_cell.length_a   1.000
_cell.length_b   1.000
_cell.length_c   1.000
_cell.angle_alpha   90.00
_cell.angle_beta   90.00
_cell.angle_gamma   90.00
#
_symmetry.space_group_name_H-M   'P 1'
#
loop_
_entity.id
_entity.type
_entity.pdbx_description
1 polymer ?
#
loop_
_entity_poly.entity_id
_entity_poly.type
_entity_poly.pdbx_seq_one_letter_code
_entity_poly.pdbx_strand_id
1 'polypeptide(L)'
;MLRTSLLAAFAATSLAVIAVGCGPDATSNPNPTPVDETGIVPPKEPEGAMACADPGGTHAVNELFLGDTDRDGTPNPTNGWKTYGFNLDGLKSSKTSTNLCKPRAGGSAAAVYPDGTDGIDNSFGKNILPIILGLASDLSTTANESIQKGEFTLMLDFSKLGKDCNAASAKLYAGAQLVDAMGMDIAPKFDGNDEWPVSPELLSNPADVTSSKISFPQAYIAGNTWVSGTKGTVALQLTISGFTISLDITNAYITLDLGDGNTSGTNGTIAGILDTEQLVSQIGKVAAAFDTSFCDPESPTLVSILNQLRQASDIMKDGSQNPAAECDGITIGLGFNTKSVKLGGVAKPGAAPPDPCAMGGAGGAGGAGGGGGGGAGGAGGGM
;
A
#
# COMPACT_ATOMS: atom_id res chain seq x y z
N MET A 1 5.34 -16.65 60.89
CA MET A 1 3.97 -16.25 61.28
C MET A 1 3.04 -16.77 60.19
N LEU A 2 2.49 -18.00 60.26
CA LEU A 2 1.21 -18.37 60.92
C LEU A 2 0.14 -17.28 60.71
N ARG A 3 -1.03 -17.49 60.08
CA ARG A 3 -2.05 -18.57 60.13
C ARG A 3 -2.85 -18.58 58.79
N THR A 4 -3.29 -19.67 58.14
CA THR A 4 -4.16 -20.81 58.51
C THR A 4 -5.66 -20.48 58.60
N SER A 5 -6.39 -20.88 57.54
CA SER A 5 -7.71 -21.56 57.46
C SER A 5 -9.02 -20.92 57.99
N LEU A 6 -10.10 -21.03 57.18
CA LEU A 6 -11.34 -21.68 57.64
C LEU A 6 -12.18 -22.27 56.47
N LEU A 7 -12.92 -23.31 56.81
CA LEU A 7 -13.54 -24.36 55.99
C LEU A 7 -15.01 -24.51 56.41
N ALA A 8 -15.85 -25.04 55.51
CA ALA A 8 -17.14 -25.74 55.73
C ALA A 8 -18.38 -24.88 56.13
N ALA A 9 -19.65 -25.23 55.86
CA ALA A 9 -20.31 -26.53 55.64
C ALA A 9 -21.75 -26.37 55.05
N PHE A 10 -22.23 -27.39 54.30
CA PHE A 10 -23.54 -28.11 54.28
C PHE A 10 -24.88 -27.39 54.62
N ALA A 11 -26.08 -27.70 54.10
CA ALA A 11 -26.75 -28.79 53.36
C ALA A 11 -28.03 -28.20 52.70
N ALA A 12 -28.72 -28.80 51.71
CA ALA A 12 -29.72 -29.85 51.95
C ALA A 12 -30.29 -30.43 50.64
N THR A 13 -30.58 -31.72 50.74
CA THR A 13 -31.19 -32.67 49.82
C THR A 13 -32.65 -32.38 49.46
N SER A 14 -33.03 -32.68 48.22
CA SER A 14 -34.36 -33.21 47.90
C SER A 14 -34.27 -34.27 46.80
N LEU A 15 -34.87 -35.42 47.11
CA LEU A 15 -34.87 -36.69 46.39
C LEU A 15 -36.16 -36.78 45.54
N ALA A 16 -36.07 -37.17 44.26
CA ALA A 16 -37.22 -37.63 43.48
C ALA A 16 -36.82 -38.62 42.36
N VAL A 17 -37.04 -39.90 42.67
CA VAL A 17 -37.56 -41.04 41.88
C VAL A 17 -37.41 -41.06 40.33
N ILE A 18 -36.56 -42.01 39.88
CA ILE A 18 -36.67 -43.03 38.80
C ILE A 18 -37.24 -42.66 37.42
N ALA A 19 -36.38 -42.78 36.40
CA ALA A 19 -36.63 -43.58 35.19
C ALA A 19 -35.29 -43.98 34.54
N VAL A 20 -34.95 -45.28 34.57
CA VAL A 20 -33.82 -45.85 33.82
C VAL A 20 -34.30 -46.10 32.39
N GLY A 21 -33.88 -45.24 31.47
CA GLY A 21 -33.93 -45.49 30.04
C GLY A 21 -32.52 -45.67 29.51
N CYS A 22 -32.15 -46.91 29.15
CA CYS A 22 -30.96 -47.18 28.37
C CYS A 22 -31.22 -46.77 26.91
N GLY A 23 -30.75 -45.60 26.51
CA GLY A 23 -30.57 -45.20 25.12
C GLY A 23 -29.11 -44.80 24.91
N PRO A 24 -28.43 -45.20 23.81
CA PRO A 24 -27.08 -44.74 23.55
C PRO A 24 -27.13 -43.26 23.20
N ASP A 25 -26.73 -42.39 24.13
CA ASP A 25 -26.50 -40.99 23.84
C ASP A 25 -25.32 -40.89 22.88
N ALA A 26 -25.65 -40.69 21.60
CA ALA A 26 -24.73 -40.14 20.64
C ALA A 26 -24.24 -38.81 21.23
N THR A 27 -22.96 -38.74 21.55
CA THR A 27 -22.26 -37.51 21.85
C THR A 27 -22.39 -36.60 20.63
N SER A 28 -23.41 -35.76 20.60
CA SER A 28 -23.49 -34.65 19.67
C SER A 28 -22.38 -33.70 20.08
N ASN A 29 -21.21 -33.92 19.47
CA ASN A 29 -20.14 -32.96 19.43
C ASN A 29 -20.80 -31.63 19.01
N PRO A 30 -20.79 -30.56 19.84
CA PRO A 30 -21.30 -29.28 19.40
C PRO A 30 -20.40 -28.89 18.24
N ASN A 31 -20.92 -29.01 17.02
CA ASN A 31 -20.25 -28.54 15.83
C ASN A 31 -19.94 -27.07 16.13
N PRO A 32 -18.66 -26.66 16.23
CA PRO A 32 -18.36 -25.27 16.50
C PRO A 32 -19.06 -24.47 15.41
N THR A 33 -19.93 -23.54 15.83
CA THR A 33 -20.49 -22.54 14.93
C THR A 33 -19.33 -22.01 14.09
N PRO A 34 -19.41 -22.06 12.75
CA PRO A 34 -18.36 -21.54 11.89
C PRO A 34 -18.03 -20.14 12.38
N VAL A 35 -16.80 -19.95 12.88
CA VAL A 35 -16.35 -18.62 13.25
C VAL A 35 -16.34 -17.83 11.96
N ASP A 36 -16.93 -16.64 11.97
CA ASP A 36 -16.92 -15.77 10.80
C ASP A 36 -15.49 -15.26 10.56
N GLU A 37 -14.76 -16.03 9.76
CA GLU A 37 -13.38 -15.75 9.34
C GLU A 37 -13.33 -14.76 8.18
N THR A 38 -14.48 -14.27 7.68
CA THR A 38 -14.51 -13.38 6.49
C THR A 38 -13.76 -12.07 6.68
N GLY A 39 -13.62 -11.60 7.92
CA GLY A 39 -12.86 -10.39 8.24
C GLY A 39 -13.44 -9.12 7.60
N ILE A 40 -12.63 -8.08 7.48
CA ILE A 40 -13.04 -6.83 6.81
C ILE A 40 -12.95 -7.02 5.30
N VAL A 41 -14.08 -6.99 4.62
CA VAL A 41 -14.17 -7.03 3.15
C VAL A 41 -14.79 -5.73 2.62
N PRO A 42 -14.60 -5.38 1.33
CA PRO A 42 -15.33 -4.27 0.73
C PRO A 42 -16.84 -4.44 0.92
N PRO A 43 -17.62 -3.34 1.09
CA PRO A 43 -19.07 -3.42 1.20
C PRO A 43 -19.67 -4.22 0.03
N LYS A 44 -20.66 -5.08 0.31
CA LYS A 44 -21.31 -5.88 -0.74
C LYS A 44 -22.01 -4.97 -1.75
N GLU A 45 -21.95 -5.35 -3.03
CA GLU A 45 -22.76 -4.73 -4.09
C GLU A 45 -24.24 -4.71 -3.71
N PRO A 46 -24.95 -3.58 -3.88
CA PRO A 46 -26.39 -3.49 -3.65
C PRO A 46 -27.18 -4.51 -4.47
N GLU A 47 -28.27 -5.02 -3.89
CA GLU A 47 -29.12 -5.98 -4.59
C GLU A 47 -30.03 -5.29 -5.60
N GLY A 48 -30.05 -5.81 -6.84
CA GLY A 48 -30.86 -5.30 -7.94
C GLY A 48 -30.12 -4.28 -8.82
N ALA A 49 -30.55 -4.14 -10.07
CA ALA A 49 -29.95 -3.19 -11.00
C ALA A 49 -30.49 -1.78 -10.72
N MET A 50 -29.62 -0.88 -10.24
CA MET A 50 -29.94 0.53 -10.02
C MET A 50 -28.93 1.40 -10.77
N ALA A 51 -29.46 2.22 -11.68
CA ALA A 51 -28.64 3.14 -12.46
C ALA A 51 -28.05 4.24 -11.56
N CYS A 52 -26.77 4.53 -11.76
CA CYS A 52 -26.15 5.73 -11.18
C CYS A 52 -26.61 6.98 -11.95
N ALA A 53 -26.61 8.12 -11.27
CA ALA A 53 -27.04 9.40 -11.82
C ALA A 53 -25.86 10.21 -12.37
N ASP A 54 -26.17 11.12 -13.30
CA ASP A 54 -25.25 12.17 -13.72
C ASP A 54 -25.37 13.40 -12.79
N PRO A 55 -24.29 14.20 -12.63
CA PRO A 55 -22.95 13.99 -13.15
C PRO A 55 -22.08 13.14 -12.20
N GLY A 56 -21.07 12.47 -12.74
CA GLY A 56 -19.89 12.07 -11.97
C GLY A 56 -18.95 13.25 -11.72
N GLY A 57 -17.66 12.97 -11.59
CA GLY A 57 -16.64 13.99 -11.34
C GLY A 57 -15.26 13.39 -11.10
N THR A 58 -14.24 14.24 -11.16
CA THR A 58 -12.86 13.82 -10.88
C THR A 58 -12.47 14.20 -9.47
N HIS A 59 -11.86 13.25 -8.75
CA HIS A 59 -11.38 13.42 -7.39
C HIS A 59 -9.87 13.17 -7.38
N ALA A 60 -9.09 14.13 -6.89
CA ALA A 60 -7.67 13.96 -6.64
C ALA A 60 -7.44 13.51 -5.20
N VAL A 61 -6.48 12.60 -5.00
CA VAL A 61 -5.95 12.29 -3.68
C VAL A 61 -5.31 13.55 -3.10
N ASN A 62 -5.81 14.01 -1.96
CA ASN A 62 -5.23 15.15 -1.25
C ASN A 62 -4.42 14.71 -0.03
N GLU A 63 -4.67 13.51 0.50
CA GLU A 63 -3.89 12.92 1.58
C GLU A 63 -3.70 11.42 1.33
N LEU A 64 -2.50 10.91 1.59
CA LEU A 64 -2.10 9.51 1.43
C LEU A 64 -1.54 8.97 2.76
N PHE A 65 -2.01 7.80 3.16
CA PHE A 65 -1.60 7.14 4.40
C PHE A 65 -0.94 5.80 4.06
N LEU A 66 0.34 5.65 4.42
CA LEU A 66 1.14 4.47 4.05
C LEU A 66 1.04 3.32 5.07
N GLY A 67 0.53 3.61 6.28
CA GLY A 67 0.42 2.63 7.38
C GLY A 67 1.17 3.01 8.66
N ASP A 68 1.81 4.18 8.69
CA ASP A 68 2.54 4.73 9.84
C ASP A 68 1.75 5.82 10.60
N THR A 69 0.52 6.07 10.18
CA THR A 69 -0.42 7.04 10.76
C THR A 69 -1.80 6.40 10.89
N ASP A 70 -2.62 6.89 11.81
CA ASP A 70 -4.06 6.64 11.82
C ASP A 70 -4.75 7.41 10.69
N ARG A 71 -6.02 7.09 10.38
CA ARG A 71 -6.77 7.68 9.26
C ARG A 71 -7.02 9.19 9.39
N ASP A 72 -6.78 9.75 10.57
CA ASP A 72 -6.83 11.20 10.83
C ASP A 72 -5.46 11.89 10.70
N GLY A 73 -4.43 11.16 10.28
CA GLY A 73 -3.05 11.64 10.13
C GLY A 73 -2.22 11.60 11.41
N THR A 74 -2.78 11.15 12.55
CA THR A 74 -2.02 11.02 13.79
C THR A 74 -0.92 9.96 13.65
N PRO A 75 0.35 10.25 13.99
CA PRO A 75 1.43 9.26 13.91
C PRO A 75 1.15 8.01 14.75
N ASN A 76 1.20 6.85 14.10
CA ASN A 76 1.04 5.52 14.71
C ASN A 76 1.93 4.49 14.00
N PRO A 77 3.27 4.62 14.11
CA PRO A 77 4.21 3.78 13.35
C PRO A 77 4.18 2.29 13.74
N THR A 78 3.51 1.94 14.86
CA THR A 78 3.42 0.55 15.34
C THR A 78 2.13 -0.14 14.92
N ASN A 79 1.00 0.58 14.89
CA ASN A 79 -0.32 -0.02 14.69
C ASN A 79 -1.15 0.61 13.56
N GLY A 80 -0.72 1.70 12.92
CA GLY A 80 -1.50 2.37 11.87
C GLY A 80 -1.90 1.42 10.74
N TRP A 81 -0.95 0.60 10.29
CA TRP A 81 -1.11 -0.40 9.22
C TRP A 81 -2.31 -1.34 9.42
N LYS A 82 -2.71 -1.61 10.67
CA LYS A 82 -3.78 -2.55 11.01
C LYS A 82 -5.16 -2.14 10.49
N THR A 83 -5.32 -0.89 10.07
CA THR A 83 -6.61 -0.31 9.67
C THR A 83 -6.71 -0.02 8.17
N TYR A 84 -5.65 -0.33 7.41
CA TYR A 84 -5.60 -0.15 5.95
C TYR A 84 -5.50 -1.50 5.26
N GLY A 85 -6.46 -1.79 4.39
CA GLY A 85 -6.54 -3.04 3.65
C GLY A 85 -7.88 -3.74 3.83
N PHE A 86 -7.92 -4.99 3.38
CA PHE A 86 -9.05 -5.91 3.52
C PHE A 86 -8.51 -7.31 3.80
N ASN A 87 -9.39 -8.24 4.18
CA ASN A 87 -9.11 -9.66 4.13
C ASN A 87 -9.15 -10.12 2.67
N LEU A 88 -7.98 -10.46 2.13
CA LEU A 88 -7.75 -10.80 0.73
C LEU A 88 -7.79 -12.30 0.48
N ASP A 89 -7.46 -13.13 1.48
CA ASP A 89 -7.44 -14.59 1.39
C ASP A 89 -8.64 -15.28 2.07
N GLY A 90 -9.46 -14.51 2.80
CA GLY A 90 -10.64 -14.98 3.50
C GLY A 90 -10.35 -15.66 4.84
N LEU A 91 -9.15 -15.50 5.40
CA LEU A 91 -8.71 -16.16 6.62
C LEU A 91 -8.25 -15.14 7.66
N LYS A 92 -8.82 -15.23 8.87
CA LYS A 92 -8.25 -14.51 10.02
C LYS A 92 -7.06 -15.28 10.57
N SER A 93 -5.93 -14.63 10.60
CA SER A 93 -4.65 -15.26 10.76
C SER A 93 -3.87 -14.72 11.97
N SER A 94 -3.09 -15.61 12.58
CA SER A 94 -2.37 -15.37 13.83
C SER A 94 -1.00 -16.03 13.76
N LYS A 95 -0.14 -15.73 14.74
CA LYS A 95 1.21 -16.32 14.84
C LYS A 95 1.23 -17.86 14.91
N THR A 96 0.10 -18.50 15.18
CA THR A 96 -0.06 -19.95 15.28
C THR A 96 -0.87 -20.57 14.14
N SER A 97 -1.27 -19.78 13.14
CA SER A 97 -2.00 -20.30 11.98
C SER A 97 -1.14 -21.31 11.21
N THR A 98 -1.78 -22.37 10.68
CA THR A 98 -1.10 -23.48 10.00
C THR A 98 -1.60 -23.73 8.58
N ASN A 99 -2.65 -23.02 8.17
CA ASN A 99 -3.35 -23.13 6.89
C ASN A 99 -2.90 -22.08 5.86
N LEU A 100 -1.81 -21.36 6.12
CA LEU A 100 -1.23 -20.34 5.24
C LEU A 100 -0.01 -20.87 4.51
N CYS A 101 0.39 -20.21 3.41
CA CYS A 101 1.64 -20.47 2.71
C CYS A 101 2.86 -20.27 3.63
N LYS A 102 3.95 -20.96 3.30
CA LYS A 102 5.18 -20.90 4.10
C LYS A 102 5.86 -19.53 3.88
N PRO A 103 6.28 -18.84 4.95
CA PRO A 103 7.11 -17.66 4.82
C PRO A 103 8.37 -17.95 4.01
N ARG A 104 8.71 -17.05 3.10
CA ARG A 104 9.89 -17.17 2.23
C ARG A 104 11.15 -16.67 2.94
N ALA A 105 12.32 -17.10 2.43
CA ALA A 105 13.64 -16.57 2.81
C ALA A 105 13.94 -16.63 4.33
N GLY A 106 13.42 -17.66 5.00
CA GLY A 106 13.59 -17.86 6.45
C GLY A 106 12.72 -16.95 7.31
N GLY A 107 11.68 -16.33 6.74
CA GLY A 107 10.73 -15.50 7.47
C GLY A 107 10.04 -16.26 8.60
N SER A 108 9.70 -15.54 9.67
CA SER A 108 9.00 -16.13 10.81
C SER A 108 7.49 -16.06 10.62
N ALA A 109 6.81 -17.20 10.71
CA ALA A 109 5.34 -17.25 10.74
C ALA A 109 4.74 -16.32 11.82
N ALA A 110 5.41 -16.21 12.97
CA ALA A 110 4.96 -15.34 14.04
C ALA A 110 5.09 -13.84 13.73
N ALA A 111 5.97 -13.47 12.81
CA ALA A 111 6.13 -12.11 12.33
C ALA A 111 5.19 -11.81 11.17
N VAL A 112 5.07 -12.73 10.22
CA VAL A 112 4.36 -12.49 8.95
C VAL A 112 2.86 -12.66 9.12
N TYR A 113 2.41 -13.81 9.63
CA TYR A 113 0.99 -14.19 9.63
C TYR A 113 0.08 -13.18 10.32
N PRO A 114 0.32 -12.72 11.57
CA PRO A 114 -0.72 -11.99 12.31
C PRO A 114 -1.34 -10.81 11.54
N ASP A 115 -2.65 -10.86 11.33
CA ASP A 115 -3.35 -9.83 10.56
C ASP A 115 -3.48 -8.52 11.35
N GLY A 116 -3.97 -7.51 10.64
CA GLY A 116 -4.49 -6.29 11.19
C GLY A 116 -5.80 -6.46 11.95
N THR A 117 -6.46 -5.35 12.23
CA THR A 117 -7.75 -5.34 12.92
C THR A 117 -8.76 -6.11 12.09
N ASP A 118 -9.49 -7.03 12.73
CA ASP A 118 -10.55 -7.82 12.10
C ASP A 118 -10.15 -8.59 10.82
N GLY A 119 -8.89 -9.04 10.74
CA GLY A 119 -8.41 -9.87 9.61
C GLY A 119 -7.95 -9.08 8.40
N ILE A 120 -7.56 -7.82 8.58
CA ILE A 120 -6.99 -7.01 7.48
C ILE A 120 -5.59 -7.50 7.12
N ASP A 121 -5.39 -7.83 5.85
CA ASP A 121 -4.07 -8.17 5.32
C ASP A 121 -3.33 -6.91 4.87
N ASN A 122 -2.18 -6.64 5.51
CA ASN A 122 -1.30 -5.53 5.13
C ASN A 122 0.14 -5.76 5.60
N SER A 123 0.76 -6.82 5.08
CA SER A 123 2.16 -7.12 5.37
C SER A 123 3.11 -6.02 4.89
N PHE A 124 2.77 -5.27 3.84
CA PHE A 124 3.51 -4.08 3.43
C PHE A 124 3.63 -3.06 4.57
N GLY A 125 2.51 -2.60 5.14
CA GLY A 125 2.51 -1.63 6.23
C GLY A 125 3.17 -2.16 7.52
N LYS A 126 3.05 -3.47 7.76
CA LYS A 126 3.60 -4.12 8.97
C LYS A 126 5.10 -4.40 8.89
N ASN A 127 5.56 -4.99 7.79
CA ASN A 127 6.89 -5.60 7.68
C ASN A 127 7.82 -4.82 6.73
N ILE A 128 7.29 -4.07 5.76
CA ILE A 128 8.09 -3.36 4.75
C ILE A 128 8.22 -1.88 5.06
N LEU A 129 7.11 -1.21 5.39
CA LEU A 129 7.11 0.21 5.69
C LEU A 129 8.12 0.58 6.79
N PRO A 130 8.28 -0.18 7.91
CA PRO A 130 9.30 0.14 8.91
C PRO A 130 10.74 0.11 8.38
N ILE A 131 11.03 -0.74 7.39
CA ILE A 131 12.35 -0.80 6.73
C ILE A 131 12.56 0.47 5.91
N ILE A 132 11.55 0.86 5.12
CA ILE A 132 11.62 2.09 4.31
C ILE A 132 11.74 3.32 5.21
N LEU A 133 10.97 3.40 6.30
CA LEU A 133 11.06 4.49 7.27
C LEU A 133 12.39 4.52 8.04
N GLY A 134 13.06 3.38 8.18
CA GLY A 134 14.43 3.33 8.69
C GLY A 134 15.45 4.01 7.78
N LEU A 135 15.15 4.12 6.48
CA LEU A 135 15.98 4.80 5.47
C LEU A 135 15.52 6.25 5.24
N ALA A 136 14.22 6.49 5.23
CA ALA A 136 13.59 7.79 4.99
C ALA A 136 12.46 7.99 6.01
N SER A 137 12.77 8.55 7.17
CA SER A 137 11.83 8.65 8.30
C SER A 137 10.66 9.61 8.07
N ASP A 138 10.78 10.50 7.10
CA ASP A 138 9.78 11.52 6.73
C ASP A 138 8.98 11.14 5.47
N LEU A 139 9.09 9.89 4.99
CA LEU A 139 8.47 9.39 3.77
C LEU A 139 7.00 9.82 3.60
N SER A 140 6.17 9.53 4.60
CA SER A 140 4.73 9.83 4.57
C SER A 140 4.46 11.33 4.61
N THR A 141 5.25 12.10 5.37
CA THR A 141 5.15 13.56 5.42
C THR A 141 5.51 14.16 4.07
N THR A 142 6.65 13.78 3.49
CA THR A 142 7.13 14.27 2.20
C THR A 142 6.17 13.92 1.07
N ALA A 143 5.62 12.69 1.04
CA ALA A 143 4.62 12.32 0.05
C ALA A 143 3.37 13.20 0.11
N ASN A 144 2.87 13.49 1.31
CA ASN A 144 1.73 14.39 1.49
C ASN A 144 2.08 15.85 1.16
N GLU A 145 3.26 16.33 1.53
CA GLU A 145 3.72 17.67 1.14
C GLU A 145 3.80 17.82 -0.37
N SER A 146 4.30 16.83 -1.10
CA SER A 146 4.35 16.82 -2.57
C SER A 146 2.95 16.90 -3.17
N ILE A 147 1.98 16.15 -2.62
CA ILE A 147 0.56 16.25 -3.03
C ILE A 147 0.02 17.67 -2.76
N GLN A 148 0.30 18.24 -1.59
CA GLN A 148 -0.14 19.58 -1.19
C GLN A 148 0.54 20.70 -1.99
N LYS A 149 1.73 20.46 -2.55
CA LYS A 149 2.44 21.37 -3.47
C LYS A 149 2.01 21.18 -4.93
N GLY A 150 1.17 20.20 -5.24
CA GLY A 150 0.71 19.91 -6.59
C GLY A 150 1.70 19.12 -7.44
N GLU A 151 2.73 18.51 -6.85
CA GLU A 151 3.79 17.83 -7.61
C GLU A 151 3.29 16.54 -8.28
N PHE A 152 2.41 15.82 -7.60
CA PHE A 152 1.71 14.66 -8.14
C PHE A 152 0.40 14.41 -7.38
N THR A 153 -0.49 13.60 -7.95
CA THR A 153 -1.62 13.02 -7.24
C THR A 153 -2.11 11.75 -7.98
N LEU A 154 -3.03 11.01 -7.37
CA LEU A 154 -3.85 10.04 -8.08
C LEU A 154 -5.24 10.63 -8.28
N MET A 155 -5.82 10.44 -9.46
CA MET A 155 -7.16 10.95 -9.76
C MET A 155 -8.12 9.82 -10.11
N LEU A 156 -9.21 9.73 -9.36
CA LEU A 156 -10.36 8.89 -9.69
C LEU A 156 -11.36 9.73 -10.48
N ASP A 157 -11.54 9.40 -11.75
CA ASP A 157 -12.52 10.04 -12.63
C ASP A 157 -13.77 9.17 -12.71
N PHE A 158 -14.83 9.60 -12.00
CA PHE A 158 -16.10 8.91 -11.94
C PHE A 158 -16.99 9.37 -13.09
N SER A 159 -17.54 8.44 -13.88
CA SER A 159 -18.47 8.79 -14.95
C SER A 159 -19.85 9.17 -14.42
N LYS A 160 -20.34 8.40 -13.45
CA LYS A 160 -21.65 8.53 -12.82
C LYS A 160 -21.52 8.15 -11.35
N LEU A 161 -22.24 8.88 -10.51
CA LEU A 161 -22.32 8.64 -9.07
C LEU A 161 -23.79 8.58 -8.65
N GLY A 162 -24.05 8.06 -7.47
CA GLY A 162 -25.40 7.85 -6.98
C GLY A 162 -25.40 7.17 -5.63
N LYS A 163 -26.59 6.85 -5.14
CA LYS A 163 -26.75 6.11 -3.90
C LYS A 163 -27.17 4.68 -4.22
N ASP A 164 -26.52 3.70 -3.61
CA ASP A 164 -26.87 2.27 -3.72
C ASP A 164 -26.92 1.74 -5.18
N CYS A 165 -26.13 2.30 -6.10
CA CYS A 165 -26.21 1.99 -7.53
C CYS A 165 -25.08 1.04 -8.00
N ASN A 166 -25.33 0.23 -9.03
CA ASN A 166 -24.36 -0.77 -9.53
C ASN A 166 -23.95 -0.61 -11.00
N ALA A 167 -24.33 0.51 -11.61
CA ALA A 167 -23.86 0.92 -12.93
C ALA A 167 -22.86 2.09 -12.83
N ALA A 168 -21.99 2.07 -11.81
CA ALA A 168 -20.92 3.07 -11.69
C ALA A 168 -19.74 2.66 -12.57
N SER A 169 -18.94 3.63 -12.97
CA SER A 169 -17.61 3.33 -13.50
C SER A 169 -16.65 4.45 -13.20
N ALA A 170 -15.37 4.10 -13.13
CA ALA A 170 -14.32 5.07 -12.95
C ALA A 170 -13.08 4.72 -13.75
N LYS A 171 -12.22 5.71 -13.93
CA LYS A 171 -10.84 5.54 -14.41
C LYS A 171 -9.88 6.10 -13.38
N LEU A 172 -8.72 5.46 -13.25
CA LEU A 172 -7.64 5.98 -12.40
C LEU A 172 -6.59 6.64 -13.30
N TYR A 173 -6.14 7.81 -12.89
CA TYR A 173 -5.08 8.57 -13.56
C TYR A 173 -3.99 8.94 -12.56
N ALA A 174 -2.78 9.16 -13.05
CA ALA A 174 -1.74 9.86 -12.32
C ALA A 174 -1.79 11.33 -12.73
N GLY A 175 -1.78 12.23 -11.76
CA GLY A 175 -1.59 13.66 -11.98
C GLY A 175 -0.11 13.99 -12.04
N ALA A 176 0.30 14.76 -13.04
CA ALA A 176 1.64 15.34 -13.13
C ALA A 176 1.74 16.64 -12.30
N GLN A 177 2.86 17.35 -12.39
CA GLN A 177 3.00 18.68 -11.77
C GLN A 177 1.85 19.62 -12.18
N LEU A 178 1.13 20.13 -11.18
CA LEU A 178 0.09 21.13 -11.36
C LEU A 178 0.72 22.48 -11.71
N VAL A 179 0.23 23.08 -12.78
CA VAL A 179 0.73 24.35 -13.31
C VAL A 179 -0.42 25.30 -13.64
N ASP A 180 -0.16 26.60 -13.61
CA ASP A 180 -1.11 27.62 -14.07
C ASP A 180 -1.14 27.73 -15.61
N ALA A 181 -1.95 28.66 -16.12
CA ALA A 181 -2.08 28.91 -17.56
C ALA A 181 -0.77 29.39 -18.24
N MET A 182 0.22 29.84 -17.47
CA MET A 182 1.56 30.23 -17.96
C MET A 182 2.57 29.09 -17.84
N GLY A 183 2.18 27.93 -17.29
CA GLY A 183 3.04 26.79 -17.06
C GLY A 183 3.92 26.92 -15.81
N MET A 184 3.55 27.78 -14.86
CA MET A 184 4.24 27.93 -13.58
C MET A 184 3.65 26.97 -12.54
N ASP A 185 4.51 26.32 -11.75
CA ASP A 185 4.09 25.41 -10.69
C ASP A 185 3.18 26.13 -9.68
N ILE A 186 2.06 25.49 -9.33
CA ILE A 186 1.10 26.01 -8.35
C ILE A 186 0.67 24.91 -7.38
N ALA A 187 0.37 25.32 -6.15
CA ALA A 187 -0.30 24.46 -5.19
C ALA A 187 -1.80 24.35 -5.52
N PRO A 188 -2.42 23.16 -5.41
CA PRO A 188 -3.84 22.97 -5.57
C PRO A 188 -4.63 23.72 -4.49
N LYS A 189 -5.82 24.20 -4.87
CA LYS A 189 -6.79 24.78 -3.92
C LYS A 189 -7.73 23.73 -3.35
N PHE A 190 -7.90 22.62 -4.07
CA PHE A 190 -8.88 21.57 -3.80
C PHE A 190 -10.31 22.10 -3.69
N ASP A 191 -10.65 23.09 -4.51
CA ASP A 191 -11.96 23.76 -4.53
C ASP A 191 -12.89 23.27 -5.65
N GLY A 192 -12.50 22.20 -6.36
CA GLY A 192 -13.21 21.67 -7.53
C GLY A 192 -12.84 22.34 -8.86
N ASN A 193 -11.99 23.38 -8.86
CA ASN A 193 -11.60 24.08 -10.09
C ASN A 193 -10.16 23.87 -10.52
N ASP A 194 -9.33 23.19 -9.72
CA ASP A 194 -7.98 22.81 -10.14
C ASP A 194 -8.06 21.88 -11.35
N GLU A 195 -7.51 22.30 -12.48
CA GLU A 195 -7.43 21.49 -13.69
C GLU A 195 -6.09 20.77 -13.69
N TRP A 196 -6.10 19.49 -13.33
CA TRP A 196 -4.87 18.75 -13.06
C TRP A 196 -4.37 18.01 -14.31
N PRO A 197 -3.14 18.29 -14.79
CA PRO A 197 -2.59 17.60 -15.96
C PRO A 197 -2.40 16.10 -15.72
N VAL A 198 -2.77 15.29 -16.70
CA VAL A 198 -2.64 13.83 -16.63
C VAL A 198 -1.25 13.40 -17.07
N SER A 199 -0.59 12.60 -16.24
CA SER A 199 0.69 11.97 -16.59
C SER A 199 0.49 10.91 -17.69
N PRO A 200 1.29 10.93 -18.78
CA PRO A 200 1.12 10.00 -19.89
C PRO A 200 1.47 8.54 -19.55
N GLU A 201 2.17 8.29 -18.45
CA GLU A 201 2.69 6.98 -18.06
C GLU A 201 1.58 5.96 -17.77
N LEU A 202 0.41 6.40 -17.29
CA LEU A 202 -0.77 5.55 -17.07
C LEU A 202 -1.77 5.56 -18.25
N LEU A 203 -1.41 6.14 -19.39
CA LEU A 203 -2.24 6.14 -20.60
C LEU A 203 -1.78 5.06 -21.58
N SER A 204 -2.74 4.33 -22.15
CA SER A 204 -2.47 3.37 -23.23
C SER A 204 -2.07 4.07 -24.53
N ASN A 205 -2.58 5.29 -24.73
CA ASN A 205 -2.10 6.24 -25.73
C ASN A 205 -1.64 7.53 -25.02
N PRO A 206 -0.32 7.84 -25.02
CA PRO A 206 0.24 8.97 -24.26
C PRO A 206 -0.17 10.36 -24.78
N ALA A 207 -0.99 10.44 -25.83
CA ALA A 207 -1.58 11.68 -26.32
C ALA A 207 -3.09 11.80 -26.07
N ASP A 208 -3.74 10.76 -25.53
CA ASP A 208 -5.19 10.70 -25.34
C ASP A 208 -5.54 10.53 -23.86
N VAL A 209 -6.02 11.62 -23.25
CA VAL A 209 -6.43 11.67 -21.84
C VAL A 209 -7.54 10.68 -21.50
N THR A 210 -8.32 10.21 -22.48
CA THR A 210 -9.40 9.25 -22.22
C THR A 210 -8.91 7.80 -22.12
N SER A 211 -7.63 7.55 -22.44
CA SER A 211 -7.08 6.21 -22.68
C SER A 211 -6.43 5.56 -21.46
N SER A 212 -6.87 5.89 -20.23
CA SER A 212 -6.32 5.30 -19.00
C SER A 212 -6.21 3.77 -19.10
N LYS A 213 -5.06 3.24 -18.70
CA LYS A 213 -4.79 1.81 -18.58
C LYS A 213 -5.62 1.15 -17.47
N ILE A 214 -6.11 1.93 -16.52
CA ILE A 214 -6.80 1.44 -15.32
C ILE A 214 -8.24 1.94 -15.34
N SER A 215 -9.17 1.01 -15.56
CA SER A 215 -10.60 1.29 -15.60
C SER A 215 -11.38 0.30 -14.76
N PHE A 216 -12.48 0.78 -14.18
CA PHE A 216 -13.35 0.03 -13.29
C PHE A 216 -14.77 0.05 -13.88
N PRO A 217 -15.05 -0.81 -14.88
CA PRO A 217 -16.32 -0.78 -15.60
C PRO A 217 -17.49 -1.41 -14.83
N GLN A 218 -17.22 -2.16 -13.76
CA GLN A 218 -18.23 -2.82 -12.92
C GLN A 218 -18.21 -2.26 -11.49
N ALA A 219 -17.91 -0.97 -11.35
CA ALA A 219 -17.93 -0.33 -10.05
C ALA A 219 -19.37 -0.15 -9.55
N TYR A 220 -19.52 -0.01 -8.25
CA TYR A 220 -20.81 0.24 -7.60
C TYR A 220 -20.64 1.18 -6.41
N ILE A 221 -21.77 1.65 -5.88
CA ILE A 221 -21.83 2.45 -4.67
C ILE A 221 -22.77 1.72 -3.72
N ALA A 222 -22.26 1.34 -2.55
CA ALA A 222 -23.06 0.75 -1.47
C ALA A 222 -23.14 1.77 -0.32
N GLY A 223 -24.34 2.24 0.00
CA GLY A 223 -24.56 3.39 0.84
C GLY A 223 -23.93 4.64 0.23
N ASN A 224 -22.85 5.14 0.84
CA ASN A 224 -22.01 6.22 0.34
C ASN A 224 -20.60 5.75 -0.06
N THR A 225 -20.29 4.46 0.01
CA THR A 225 -18.97 3.93 -0.35
C THR A 225 -18.95 3.51 -1.80
N TRP A 226 -18.15 4.20 -2.61
CA TRP A 226 -17.79 3.71 -3.94
C TRP A 226 -16.83 2.54 -3.83
N VAL A 227 -17.05 1.50 -4.62
CA VAL A 227 -16.22 0.30 -4.70
C VAL A 227 -15.88 0.02 -6.16
N SER A 228 -14.61 -0.23 -6.45
CA SER A 228 -14.11 -0.48 -7.81
C SER A 228 -14.76 -1.69 -8.50
N GLY A 229 -15.27 -2.66 -7.72
CA GLY A 229 -16.02 -3.84 -8.15
C GLY A 229 -15.20 -4.91 -8.86
N THR A 230 -14.24 -4.53 -9.70
CA THR A 230 -13.31 -5.45 -10.37
C THR A 230 -11.96 -5.48 -9.68
N LYS A 231 -11.42 -6.68 -9.44
CA LYS A 231 -10.00 -6.91 -9.16
C LYS A 231 -9.18 -6.59 -10.41
N GLY A 232 -8.29 -5.61 -10.33
CA GLY A 232 -7.41 -5.21 -11.43
C GLY A 232 -5.95 -5.08 -10.98
N THR A 233 -5.08 -4.67 -11.91
CA THR A 233 -3.73 -4.22 -11.55
C THR A 233 -3.71 -2.70 -11.47
N VAL A 234 -3.33 -2.16 -10.33
CA VAL A 234 -3.12 -0.73 -10.10
C VAL A 234 -1.61 -0.50 -10.01
N ALA A 235 -1.04 0.16 -11.01
CA ALA A 235 0.34 0.60 -10.98
C ALA A 235 0.42 1.97 -10.32
N LEU A 236 0.96 2.00 -9.10
CA LEU A 236 1.15 3.20 -8.30
C LEU A 236 2.62 3.61 -8.36
N GLN A 237 2.89 4.83 -8.84
CA GLN A 237 4.22 5.42 -8.80
C GLN A 237 4.28 6.41 -7.64
N LEU A 238 5.12 6.13 -6.65
CA LEU A 238 5.38 7.03 -5.53
C LEU A 238 6.73 7.70 -5.74
N THR A 239 6.71 8.99 -6.02
CA THR A 239 7.93 9.81 -6.11
C THR A 239 8.18 10.48 -4.77
N ILE A 240 9.28 10.12 -4.11
CA ILE A 240 9.59 10.59 -2.75
C ILE A 240 11.07 10.97 -2.70
N SER A 241 11.35 12.21 -2.29
CA SER A 241 12.70 12.76 -2.20
C SER A 241 13.53 12.60 -3.49
N GLY A 242 12.87 12.64 -4.66
CA GLY A 242 13.50 12.52 -5.97
C GLY A 242 13.57 11.10 -6.54
N PHE A 243 13.03 10.09 -5.84
CA PHE A 243 13.07 8.68 -6.27
C PHE A 243 11.68 8.13 -6.49
N THR A 244 11.48 7.36 -7.56
CA THR A 244 10.17 6.80 -7.92
C THR A 244 10.13 5.31 -7.66
N ILE A 245 9.28 4.88 -6.74
CA ILE A 245 8.96 3.46 -6.50
C ILE A 245 7.70 3.12 -7.29
N SER A 246 7.77 2.10 -8.15
CA SER A 246 6.59 1.53 -8.82
C SER A 246 6.06 0.35 -8.00
N LEU A 247 4.81 0.46 -7.57
CA LEU A 247 4.06 -0.58 -6.87
C LEU A 247 2.98 -1.10 -7.80
N ASP A 248 3.20 -2.28 -8.37
CA ASP A 248 2.21 -2.94 -9.23
C ASP A 248 1.31 -3.81 -8.34
N ILE A 249 0.22 -3.21 -7.88
CA ILE A 249 -0.73 -3.84 -6.96
C ILE A 249 -1.70 -4.68 -7.80
N THR A 250 -1.53 -5.99 -7.79
CA THR A 250 -2.44 -6.95 -8.43
C THR A 250 -3.62 -7.26 -7.52
N ASN A 251 -4.70 -7.81 -8.09
CA ASN A 251 -5.94 -8.09 -7.36
C ASN A 251 -6.48 -6.89 -6.57
N ALA A 252 -6.23 -5.68 -7.09
CA ALA A 252 -6.47 -4.45 -6.38
C ALA A 252 -7.97 -4.15 -6.25
N TYR A 253 -8.37 -3.76 -5.04
CA TYR A 253 -9.64 -3.14 -4.73
C TYR A 253 -9.42 -1.70 -4.28
N ILE A 254 -10.29 -0.82 -4.76
CA ILE A 254 -10.33 0.56 -4.29
C ILE A 254 -11.71 0.81 -3.71
N THR A 255 -11.74 1.34 -2.50
CA THR A 255 -12.96 1.87 -1.88
C THR A 255 -12.78 3.33 -1.51
N LEU A 256 -13.86 4.09 -1.49
CA LEU A 256 -13.87 5.50 -1.11
C LEU A 256 -15.24 5.86 -0.54
N ASP A 257 -15.29 6.35 0.70
CA ASP A 257 -16.52 6.93 1.24
C ASP A 257 -16.71 8.32 0.63
N LEU A 258 -17.76 8.47 -0.17
CA LEU A 258 -18.11 9.74 -0.80
C LEU A 258 -18.75 10.65 0.24
N GLY A 259 -18.27 11.89 0.29
CA GLY A 259 -18.85 12.96 1.09
C GLY A 259 -20.08 13.57 0.44
N ASP A 260 -20.75 14.46 1.17
CA ASP A 260 -21.95 15.15 0.69
C ASP A 260 -21.67 15.91 -0.61
N GLY A 261 -22.62 15.80 -1.54
CA GLY A 261 -22.54 16.42 -2.86
C GLY A 261 -21.45 15.86 -3.78
N ASN A 262 -20.81 14.73 -3.42
CA ASN A 262 -19.74 14.10 -4.20
C ASN A 262 -18.58 15.06 -4.51
N THR A 263 -18.23 15.95 -3.58
CA THR A 263 -17.14 16.93 -3.75
C THR A 263 -15.85 16.55 -3.02
N SER A 264 -15.92 15.51 -2.20
CA SER A 264 -14.79 14.96 -1.45
C SER A 264 -15.03 13.48 -1.18
N GLY A 265 -13.97 12.79 -0.77
CA GLY A 265 -14.09 11.45 -0.24
C GLY A 265 -13.11 11.20 0.89
N THR A 266 -13.49 10.34 1.81
CA THR A 266 -12.72 9.99 3.01
C THR A 266 -12.62 8.48 3.15
N ASN A 267 -11.79 8.00 4.06
CA ASN A 267 -11.61 6.56 4.34
C ASN A 267 -11.28 5.73 3.08
N GLY A 268 -10.68 6.37 2.08
CA GLY A 268 -10.23 5.69 0.88
C GLY A 268 -9.27 4.57 1.26
N THR A 269 -9.38 3.43 0.58
CA THR A 269 -8.49 2.29 0.76
C THR A 269 -8.14 1.69 -0.59
N ILE A 270 -6.85 1.58 -0.90
CA ILE A 270 -6.31 0.75 -1.98
C ILE A 270 -5.74 -0.50 -1.32
N ALA A 271 -6.26 -1.67 -1.66
CA ALA A 271 -5.78 -2.94 -1.13
C ALA A 271 -5.49 -3.92 -2.25
N GLY A 272 -4.48 -4.77 -2.11
CA GLY A 272 -4.19 -5.83 -3.07
C GLY A 272 -2.88 -6.54 -2.76
N ILE A 273 -2.25 -7.09 -3.80
CA ILE A 273 -1.09 -7.97 -3.65
C ILE A 273 0.05 -7.49 -4.56
N LEU A 274 1.22 -7.27 -3.97
CA LEU A 274 2.46 -7.03 -4.68
C LEU A 274 3.17 -8.35 -4.98
N ASP A 275 3.68 -8.53 -6.19
CA ASP A 275 4.61 -9.63 -6.46
C ASP A 275 5.92 -9.36 -5.71
N THR A 276 6.37 -10.37 -4.95
CA THR A 276 7.53 -10.24 -4.07
C THR A 276 8.81 -9.92 -4.83
N GLU A 277 9.10 -10.65 -5.90
CA GLU A 277 10.36 -10.46 -6.64
C GLU A 277 10.30 -9.20 -7.51
N GLN A 278 9.11 -8.82 -7.98
CA GLN A 278 8.93 -7.53 -8.63
C GLN A 278 9.23 -6.38 -7.66
N LEU A 279 8.67 -6.40 -6.45
CA LEU A 279 8.94 -5.38 -5.43
C LEU A 279 10.43 -5.33 -5.07
N VAL A 280 11.05 -6.48 -4.83
CA VAL A 280 12.50 -6.59 -4.57
C VAL A 280 13.32 -6.00 -5.71
N SER A 281 12.93 -6.26 -6.97
CA SER A 281 13.59 -5.67 -8.14
C SER A 281 13.44 -4.16 -8.18
N GLN A 282 12.25 -3.62 -7.88
CA GLN A 282 12.01 -2.17 -7.87
C GLN A 282 12.79 -1.48 -6.76
N ILE A 283 12.76 -2.01 -5.53
CA ILE A 283 13.56 -1.48 -4.42
C ILE A 283 15.04 -1.57 -4.73
N GLY A 284 15.53 -2.67 -5.32
CA GLY A 284 16.93 -2.78 -5.74
C GLY A 284 17.37 -1.68 -6.72
N LYS A 285 16.50 -1.28 -7.66
CA LYS A 285 16.78 -0.18 -8.61
C LYS A 285 16.85 1.18 -7.94
N VAL A 286 16.02 1.42 -6.93
CA VAL A 286 15.96 2.71 -6.23
C VAL A 286 16.81 2.76 -4.97
N ALA A 287 17.39 1.63 -4.53
CA ALA A 287 18.16 1.57 -3.29
C ALA A 287 19.33 2.55 -3.32
N ALA A 288 20.08 2.56 -4.41
CA ALA A 288 21.21 3.48 -4.64
C ALA A 288 20.88 4.97 -4.49
N ALA A 289 19.60 5.28 -4.62
CA ALA A 289 19.08 6.61 -4.53
C ALA A 289 18.96 7.05 -3.06
N PHE A 290 18.62 6.14 -2.15
CA PHE A 290 18.69 6.38 -0.70
C PHE A 290 20.12 6.46 -0.19
N ASP A 291 21.01 5.61 -0.69
CA ASP A 291 22.41 5.57 -0.31
C ASP A 291 23.25 5.01 -1.47
N THR A 292 24.27 5.76 -1.90
CA THR A 292 25.13 5.37 -3.02
C THR A 292 25.97 4.13 -2.74
N SER A 293 26.11 3.71 -1.47
CA SER A 293 26.70 2.41 -1.10
C SER A 293 25.86 1.21 -1.57
N PHE A 294 24.60 1.44 -1.96
CA PHE A 294 23.73 0.44 -2.60
C PHE A 294 23.88 0.40 -4.12
N CYS A 295 24.82 1.14 -4.71
CA CYS A 295 25.18 0.98 -6.13
C CYS A 295 25.87 -0.36 -6.43
N ASP A 296 26.44 -1.01 -5.42
CA ASP A 296 26.88 -2.40 -5.52
C ASP A 296 25.69 -3.32 -5.21
N PRO A 297 25.14 -4.05 -6.19
CA PRO A 297 24.04 -4.99 -5.97
C PRO A 297 24.41 -6.15 -5.03
N GLU A 298 25.70 -6.41 -4.80
CA GLU A 298 26.20 -7.44 -3.90
C GLU A 298 26.52 -6.91 -2.49
N SER A 299 26.27 -5.61 -2.24
CA SER A 299 26.44 -5.00 -0.92
C SER A 299 25.72 -5.82 0.16
N PRO A 300 26.41 -6.32 1.20
CA PRO A 300 25.79 -7.16 2.23
C PRO A 300 24.57 -6.51 2.90
N THR A 301 24.59 -5.19 3.05
CA THR A 301 23.48 -4.41 3.59
C THR A 301 22.28 -4.43 2.67
N LEU A 302 22.48 -4.20 1.36
CA LEU A 302 21.40 -4.26 0.37
C LEU A 302 20.81 -5.67 0.29
N VAL A 303 21.66 -6.70 0.22
CA VAL A 303 21.22 -8.11 0.20
C VAL A 303 20.39 -8.44 1.45
N SER A 304 20.80 -7.93 2.62
CA SER A 304 20.01 -8.08 3.86
C SER A 304 18.64 -7.42 3.76
N ILE A 305 18.56 -6.19 3.27
CA ILE A 305 17.29 -5.46 3.07
C ILE A 305 16.39 -6.21 2.09
N LEU A 306 16.91 -6.61 0.93
CA LEU A 306 16.12 -7.34 -0.07
C LEU A 306 15.61 -8.69 0.46
N ASN A 307 16.39 -9.36 1.31
CA ASN A 307 15.93 -10.58 1.99
C ASN A 307 14.84 -10.29 3.03
N GLN A 308 14.92 -9.19 3.77
CA GLN A 308 13.84 -8.77 4.68
C GLN A 308 12.54 -8.49 3.92
N LEU A 309 12.62 -7.89 2.72
CA LEU A 309 11.45 -7.71 1.86
C LEU A 309 10.84 -9.06 1.44
N ARG A 310 11.66 -10.04 1.05
CA ARG A 310 11.18 -11.41 0.75
C ARG A 310 10.56 -12.12 1.95
N GLN A 311 11.05 -11.83 3.15
CA GLN A 311 10.48 -12.40 4.37
C GLN A 311 9.11 -11.81 4.70
N ALA A 312 8.71 -10.70 4.08
CA ALA A 312 7.39 -10.10 4.27
C ALA A 312 6.27 -10.77 3.44
N SER A 313 6.59 -11.73 2.57
CA SER A 313 5.57 -12.43 1.78
C SER A 313 4.64 -13.26 2.68
N ASP A 314 3.36 -12.95 2.63
CA ASP A 314 2.31 -13.48 3.51
C ASP A 314 1.17 -14.20 2.76
N ILE A 315 1.11 -14.04 1.44
CA ILE A 315 0.07 -14.59 0.58
C ILE A 315 0.65 -15.13 -0.72
N MET A 316 -0.11 -15.93 -1.46
CA MET A 316 0.20 -16.22 -2.86
C MET A 316 -0.21 -15.03 -3.75
N LYS A 317 0.47 -14.79 -4.86
CA LYS A 317 0.16 -13.68 -5.79
C LYS A 317 -1.25 -13.70 -6.37
N ASP A 318 -1.90 -14.87 -6.39
CA ASP A 318 -3.28 -15.03 -6.84
C ASP A 318 -4.31 -14.78 -5.73
N GLY A 319 -3.86 -14.48 -4.52
CA GLY A 319 -4.69 -14.26 -3.33
C GLY A 319 -5.07 -15.54 -2.59
N SER A 320 -4.57 -16.71 -3.03
CA SER A 320 -4.81 -17.97 -2.33
C SER A 320 -3.82 -18.21 -1.20
N GLN A 321 -4.10 -19.25 -0.41
CA GLN A 321 -3.19 -19.79 0.60
C GLN A 321 -2.91 -21.27 0.31
N ASN A 322 -1.64 -21.66 0.38
CA ASN A 322 -1.22 -23.04 0.17
C ASN A 322 -0.09 -23.43 1.13
N PRO A 323 -0.39 -24.19 2.21
CA PRO A 323 0.61 -24.62 3.20
C PRO A 323 1.78 -25.45 2.66
N ALA A 324 1.65 -26.00 1.45
CA ALA A 324 2.74 -26.73 0.82
C ALA A 324 3.74 -25.80 0.10
N ALA A 325 3.30 -24.63 -0.34
CA ALA A 325 4.08 -23.67 -1.13
C ALA A 325 4.68 -22.55 -0.29
N GLU A 326 5.69 -21.86 -0.82
CA GLU A 326 6.17 -20.59 -0.27
C GLU A 326 5.29 -19.44 -0.77
N CYS A 327 5.05 -18.46 0.10
CA CYS A 327 4.39 -17.22 -0.28
C CYS A 327 5.21 -16.47 -1.34
N ASP A 328 4.55 -15.99 -2.39
CA ASP A 328 5.15 -15.19 -3.47
C ASP A 328 4.50 -13.81 -3.66
N GLY A 329 3.49 -13.49 -2.85
CA GLY A 329 2.84 -12.18 -2.77
C GLY A 329 3.01 -11.52 -1.41
N ILE A 330 2.93 -10.19 -1.41
CA ILE A 330 2.88 -9.35 -0.21
C ILE A 330 1.58 -8.56 -0.25
N THR A 331 0.75 -8.70 0.78
CA THR A 331 -0.47 -7.91 0.91
C THR A 331 -0.14 -6.45 1.22
N ILE A 332 -0.87 -5.54 0.59
CA ILE A 332 -0.71 -4.10 0.75
C ILE A 332 -2.06 -3.45 0.98
N GLY A 333 -2.12 -2.54 1.95
CA GLY A 333 -3.23 -1.64 2.20
C GLY A 333 -2.73 -0.22 2.39
N LEU A 334 -3.21 0.70 1.56
CA LEU A 334 -2.92 2.14 1.64
C LEU A 334 -4.22 2.91 1.89
N GLY A 335 -4.18 3.89 2.77
CA GLY A 335 -5.30 4.81 2.99
C GLY A 335 -5.17 6.07 2.14
N PHE A 336 -6.29 6.71 1.84
CA PHE A 336 -6.26 8.05 1.22
C PHE A 336 -7.54 8.84 1.47
N ASN A 337 -7.45 10.16 1.34
CA ASN A 337 -8.60 11.06 1.22
C ASN A 337 -8.56 11.77 -0.15
N THR A 338 -9.71 12.26 -0.61
CA THR A 338 -9.82 12.95 -1.89
C THR A 338 -10.61 14.25 -1.82
N LYS A 339 -10.31 15.14 -2.77
CA LYS A 339 -11.06 16.36 -3.06
C LYS A 339 -11.37 16.47 -4.55
N SER A 340 -12.49 17.09 -4.88
CA SER A 340 -12.88 17.32 -6.27
C SER A 340 -11.86 18.21 -6.99
N VAL A 341 -11.57 17.84 -8.24
CA VAL A 341 -10.74 18.57 -9.21
C VAL A 341 -11.36 18.40 -10.61
N LYS A 342 -10.73 18.99 -11.62
CA LYS A 342 -11.04 18.74 -13.03
C LYS A 342 -9.90 17.95 -13.66
N LEU A 343 -10.25 16.97 -14.47
CA LEU A 343 -9.29 16.28 -15.32
C LEU A 343 -8.79 17.24 -16.40
N GLY A 344 -7.49 17.56 -16.38
CA GLY A 344 -6.85 18.41 -17.37
C GLY A 344 -6.36 17.67 -18.61
N GLY A 345 -5.62 18.37 -19.45
CA GLY A 345 -4.95 17.78 -20.61
C GLY A 345 -3.80 16.83 -20.25
N VAL A 346 -3.20 16.18 -21.26
CA VAL A 346 -2.03 15.32 -21.04
C VAL A 346 -0.78 16.16 -20.86
N ALA A 347 -0.05 15.94 -19.77
CA ALA A 347 1.21 16.57 -19.47
C ALA A 347 2.33 16.08 -20.42
N LYS A 348 3.45 16.81 -20.45
CA LYS A 348 4.67 16.29 -21.06
C LYS A 348 5.17 15.09 -20.23
N PRO A 349 5.74 14.06 -20.87
CA PRO A 349 6.38 12.97 -20.12
C PRO A 349 7.41 13.52 -19.14
N GLY A 350 7.45 12.94 -17.94
CA GLY A 350 8.45 13.30 -16.93
C GLY A 350 9.86 13.04 -17.44
N ALA A 351 10.82 13.86 -17.00
CA ALA A 351 12.22 13.51 -17.20
C ALA A 351 12.54 12.24 -16.39
N ALA A 352 13.31 11.33 -16.98
CA ALA A 352 13.80 10.18 -16.24
C ALA A 352 14.65 10.66 -15.03
N PRO A 353 14.44 10.12 -13.82
CA PRO A 353 15.27 10.45 -12.69
C PRO A 353 16.75 10.19 -13.01
N PRO A 354 17.68 11.04 -12.56
CA PRO A 354 19.10 10.81 -12.75
C PRO A 354 19.53 9.50 -12.06
N ASP A 355 20.35 8.71 -12.74
CA ASP A 355 20.90 7.47 -12.17
C ASP A 355 21.94 7.81 -11.09
N PRO A 356 21.68 7.51 -9.80
CA PRO A 356 22.60 7.81 -8.71
C PRO A 356 23.93 7.05 -8.83
N CYS A 357 23.97 5.93 -9.57
CA CYS A 357 25.17 5.11 -9.75
C CYS A 357 26.02 5.50 -10.96
N ALA A 358 25.52 6.36 -11.85
CA ALA A 358 26.25 6.78 -13.05
C ALA A 358 27.50 7.63 -12.74
N MET A 359 27.65 8.19 -11.53
CA MET A 359 28.79 9.04 -11.15
C MET A 359 30.02 8.28 -10.60
N GLY A 360 29.97 6.95 -10.45
CA GLY A 360 31.07 6.15 -9.88
C GLY A 360 32.18 5.72 -10.85
N GLY A 361 32.03 5.97 -12.16
CA GLY A 361 32.92 5.39 -13.19
C GLY A 361 34.23 6.14 -13.49
N ALA A 362 34.50 7.30 -12.88
CA ALA A 362 35.65 8.15 -13.21
C ALA A 362 36.61 8.32 -12.03
N GLY A 363 37.08 7.22 -11.45
CA GLY A 363 38.02 7.23 -10.32
C GLY A 363 39.15 6.23 -10.49
N GLY A 364 39.85 6.22 -11.63
CA GLY A 364 40.94 5.25 -11.80
C GLY A 364 41.68 5.29 -13.14
N ALA A 365 42.40 6.38 -13.44
CA ALA A 365 43.50 6.33 -14.41
C ALA A 365 44.49 7.47 -14.14
N GLY A 366 45.76 7.15 -13.90
CA GLY A 366 46.83 8.15 -14.04
C GLY A 366 48.00 8.13 -13.06
N GLY A 367 48.20 7.07 -12.27
CA GLY A 367 49.47 6.87 -11.57
C GLY A 367 50.54 6.31 -12.51
N ALA A 368 51.32 7.18 -13.15
CA ALA A 368 52.65 6.89 -13.71
C ALA A 368 53.49 8.15 -13.46
N GLY A 369 54.51 8.15 -12.62
CA GLY A 369 55.68 7.28 -12.70
C GLY A 369 56.77 8.02 -13.45
N GLY A 370 57.58 8.82 -12.74
CA GLY A 370 58.67 9.59 -13.34
C GLY A 370 59.54 10.27 -12.29
N GLY A 371 60.43 9.50 -11.65
CA GLY A 371 61.55 10.05 -10.90
C GLY A 371 62.64 10.59 -11.84
N GLY A 372 63.45 11.52 -11.34
CA GLY A 372 64.63 11.99 -12.07
C GLY A 372 65.21 13.25 -11.45
N GLY A 373 66.36 13.13 -10.80
CA GLY A 373 66.94 14.16 -9.97
C GLY A 373 67.58 15.35 -10.69
N GLY A 374 67.90 16.35 -9.87
CA GLY A 374 69.19 17.03 -9.90
C GLY A 374 69.27 18.35 -10.68
N GLY A 375 69.90 19.34 -10.05
CA GLY A 375 70.66 20.36 -10.78
C GLY A 375 70.30 21.81 -10.49
N ALA A 376 71.08 22.38 -9.57
CA ALA A 376 71.54 23.76 -9.44
C ALA A 376 71.09 24.84 -10.47
N GLY A 377 70.85 26.04 -9.93
CA GLY A 377 71.52 27.24 -10.45
C GLY A 377 70.63 28.46 -10.76
N GLY A 378 70.90 29.57 -10.05
CA GLY A 378 71.16 30.85 -10.73
C GLY A 378 70.00 31.84 -10.91
N ALA A 379 69.98 32.84 -10.01
CA ALA A 379 70.07 34.29 -10.27
C ALA A 379 69.14 35.01 -11.29
N GLY A 380 68.66 36.18 -10.83
CA GLY A 380 68.19 37.33 -11.64
C GLY A 380 66.68 37.54 -11.49
N GLY A 381 66.14 38.62 -10.93
CA GLY A 381 66.59 40.02 -10.91
C GLY A 381 65.85 40.78 -12.01
N GLY A 382 64.90 41.64 -11.65
CA GLY A 382 64.29 42.58 -12.59
C GLY A 382 62.87 43.03 -12.25
N MET A 383 62.81 44.14 -11.52
CA MET A 383 61.80 45.23 -11.50
C MET A 383 60.31 44.90 -11.43
#